data_AF-A0ABD0N3T9-F1
#
_entry.id   AF-A0ABD0N3T9-F1
#
_cell.length_a   1.000
_cell.length_b   1.000
_cell.length_c   1.000
_cell.angle_alpha   90.00
_cell.angle_beta   90.00
_cell.angle_gamma   90.00
#
_symmetry.space_group_name_H-M   'P 1'
#
loop_
_entity.id
_entity.type
_entity.pdbx_description
1 polymer ?
#
loop_
_entity_poly.entity_id
_entity_poly.type
_entity_poly.pdbx_seq_one_letter_code
_entity_poly.pdbx_strand_id
1 'polypeptide(L)'
;EPEYLLPQEAFPLRHEIMDHPSAPEPVQEKPDETESTLISVSQLLFSPHLPPKFFCPIVKEMLCYYAEQGDVQMAVSVLIVLGDRIRKEIDELTQEHWYMSYIDLLQRFELWNVSNEVIKLSTCGAIMCLNQASTTLHINCSNCKRPMSNKGWICD
;
A
#
# COMPACT_ATOMS: atom_id res chain seq x y z
N GLU A 1 43.92 -11.66 2.01
CA GLU A 1 42.61 -11.39 2.62
C GLU A 1 41.65 -12.50 2.22
N PRO A 2 40.82 -13.04 3.12
CA PRO A 2 39.88 -14.11 2.77
C PRO A 2 38.70 -13.54 1.97
N GLU A 3 38.41 -14.21 0.86
CA GLU A 3 37.36 -13.88 -0.09
C GLU A 3 35.99 -14.34 0.47
N TYR A 4 35.12 -13.38 0.81
CA TYR A 4 33.77 -13.68 1.27
C TYR A 4 32.86 -14.00 0.08
N LEU A 5 32.71 -15.29 -0.23
CA LEU A 5 31.72 -15.78 -1.18
C LEU A 5 30.37 -15.98 -0.47
N LEU A 6 29.33 -15.29 -0.96
CA LEU A 6 27.96 -15.47 -0.48
C LEU A 6 27.40 -16.81 -1.01
N PRO A 7 26.74 -17.62 -0.16
CA PRO A 7 26.08 -18.85 -0.61
C PRO A 7 24.92 -18.56 -1.58
N GLN A 8 24.76 -19.40 -2.59
CA GLN A 8 23.85 -19.19 -3.72
C GLN A 8 22.37 -19.54 -3.45
N GLU A 9 22.02 -19.97 -2.23
CA GLU A 9 20.65 -20.40 -1.88
C GLU A 9 20.18 -19.75 -0.59
N ALA A 10 19.53 -18.58 -0.71
CA ALA A 10 19.09 -17.78 0.43
C ALA A 10 17.66 -18.08 0.91
N PHE A 11 16.92 -19.01 0.30
CA PHE A 11 15.57 -19.35 0.76
C PHE A 11 15.24 -20.82 0.48
N PRO A 12 14.92 -21.64 1.49
CA PRO A 12 14.29 -22.92 1.23
C PRO A 12 12.93 -22.68 0.54
N LEU A 13 12.65 -23.44 -0.52
CA LEU A 13 11.35 -23.46 -1.19
C LEU A 13 10.25 -23.69 -0.13
N ARG A 14 9.18 -22.89 -0.18
CA ARG A 14 8.02 -23.05 0.74
C ARG A 14 7.54 -24.50 0.67
N HIS A 15 7.29 -25.09 1.85
CA HIS A 15 6.56 -26.35 1.96
C HIS A 15 5.19 -26.21 1.26
N GLU A 16 4.84 -27.19 0.41
CA GLU A 16 3.52 -27.26 -0.19
C GLU A 16 2.45 -27.46 0.89
N ILE A 17 1.32 -26.77 0.75
CA ILE A 17 0.17 -26.90 1.64
C ILE A 17 -0.54 -28.20 1.26
N MET A 18 -0.42 -29.21 2.11
CA MET A 18 -1.11 -30.48 1.96
C MET A 18 -2.53 -30.35 2.53
N ASP A 19 -3.55 -30.36 1.68
CA ASP A 19 -4.97 -30.37 2.09
C ASP A 19 -5.31 -31.72 2.73
N HIS A 20 -5.39 -31.76 4.06
CA HIS A 20 -5.94 -32.88 4.80
C HIS A 20 -7.38 -32.58 5.23
N PRO A 21 -8.39 -33.37 4.81
CA PRO A 21 -9.75 -33.25 5.30
C PRO A 21 -9.88 -34.11 6.57
N SER A 22 -9.86 -33.51 7.74
CA SER A 22 -10.31 -34.16 8.98
C SER A 22 -10.78 -33.09 9.95
N ALA A 23 -12.08 -32.81 9.91
CA ALA A 23 -12.75 -31.98 10.89
C ALA A 23 -12.74 -32.70 12.26
N PRO A 24 -12.35 -32.03 13.37
CA PRO A 24 -12.60 -32.54 14.71
C PRO A 24 -14.07 -32.28 15.09
N GLU A 25 -14.72 -33.28 15.68
CA GLU A 25 -16.11 -33.24 16.14
C GLU A 25 -16.37 -32.17 17.22
N PRO A 26 -17.61 -31.65 17.36
CA PRO A 26 -17.93 -30.63 18.35
C PRO A 26 -18.04 -31.23 19.76
N VAL A 27 -17.25 -30.69 20.69
CA VAL A 27 -17.38 -30.95 22.14
C VAL A 27 -18.66 -30.31 22.66
N GLN A 28 -19.46 -31.08 23.39
CA GLN A 28 -20.72 -30.68 24.00
C GLN A 28 -20.49 -30.32 25.48
N GLU A 29 -20.54 -29.03 25.83
CA GLU A 29 -20.52 -28.58 27.23
C GLU A 29 -21.73 -27.68 27.56
N LYS A 30 -22.25 -27.90 28.78
CA LYS A 30 -23.51 -27.41 29.37
C LYS A 30 -23.48 -25.89 29.66
N PRO A 31 -24.65 -25.24 29.83
CA PRO A 31 -24.75 -23.80 30.01
C PRO A 31 -24.59 -23.41 31.49
N ASP A 32 -23.75 -22.43 31.78
CA ASP A 32 -23.83 -21.63 33.01
C ASP A 32 -24.23 -20.20 32.63
N GLU A 33 -25.33 -19.77 33.23
CA GLU A 33 -25.96 -18.46 33.06
C GLU A 33 -25.07 -17.36 33.61
N THR A 34 -24.56 -16.52 32.72
CA THR A 34 -24.24 -15.11 33.03
C THR A 34 -24.72 -14.28 31.85
N GLU A 35 -25.86 -13.59 32.03
CA GLU A 35 -26.36 -12.58 31.11
C GLU A 35 -25.35 -11.42 31.00
N SER A 36 -24.36 -11.59 30.13
CA SER A 36 -23.78 -10.48 29.40
C SER A 36 -24.55 -10.41 28.09
N THR A 37 -25.41 -9.40 27.95
CA THR A 37 -26.14 -9.12 26.72
C THR A 37 -25.11 -8.85 25.62
N LEU A 38 -24.72 -9.91 24.92
CA LEU A 38 -23.94 -9.83 23.70
C LEU A 38 -24.83 -9.09 22.71
N ILE A 39 -24.53 -7.81 22.50
CA ILE A 39 -25.14 -7.04 21.41
C ILE A 39 -24.67 -7.73 20.14
N SER A 40 -25.52 -8.61 19.62
CA SER A 40 -25.38 -9.21 18.31
C SER A 40 -25.51 -8.07 17.30
N VAL A 41 -24.36 -7.52 16.88
CA VAL A 41 -24.27 -6.56 15.77
C VAL A 41 -24.46 -7.35 14.46
N SER A 42 -25.63 -7.96 14.29
CA SER A 42 -25.99 -8.72 13.09
C SER A 42 -26.72 -7.87 12.06
N GLN A 43 -26.80 -6.56 12.26
CA GLN A 43 -27.42 -5.66 11.32
C GLN A 43 -26.45 -4.54 11.00
N LEU A 44 -25.99 -4.50 9.75
CA LEU A 44 -25.41 -3.29 9.16
C LEU A 44 -26.42 -2.16 9.44
N LEU A 45 -26.05 -1.22 10.32
CA LEU A 45 -26.87 -0.04 10.64
C LEU A 45 -27.14 0.85 9.41
N PHE A 46 -26.49 0.54 8.29
CA PHE A 46 -26.60 1.23 7.03
C PHE A 46 -26.88 0.21 5.91
N SER A 47 -27.83 0.55 5.05
CA SER A 47 -28.01 -0.15 3.78
C SER A 47 -26.65 -0.29 3.07
N PRO A 48 -26.30 -1.46 2.51
CA PRO A 48 -25.02 -1.68 1.84
C PRO A 48 -24.78 -0.75 0.65
N HIS A 49 -25.82 -0.04 0.20
CA HIS A 49 -25.74 0.98 -0.83
C HIS A 49 -25.95 2.37 -0.23
N LEU A 50 -24.86 2.94 0.28
CA LEU A 50 -24.81 4.39 0.52
C LEU A 50 -24.89 5.13 -0.82
N PRO A 51 -25.70 6.20 -0.91
CA PRO A 51 -25.78 7.01 -2.12
C PRO A 51 -24.37 7.48 -2.54
N PRO A 52 -24.06 7.55 -3.85
CA PRO A 52 -22.75 7.98 -4.33
C PRO A 52 -22.26 9.34 -3.78
N LYS A 53 -23.21 10.20 -3.37
CA LYS A 53 -22.94 11.55 -2.84
C LYS A 53 -22.93 11.63 -1.31
N PHE A 54 -23.10 10.51 -0.61
CA PHE A 54 -23.26 10.50 0.85
C PHE A 54 -22.03 11.07 1.59
N PHE A 55 -20.84 10.84 1.06
CA PHE A 55 -19.59 11.22 1.70
C PHE A 55 -19.00 12.54 1.21
N CYS A 56 -19.47 13.13 0.11
CA CYS A 56 -18.71 14.17 -0.60
C CYS A 56 -18.40 15.44 0.23
N PRO A 57 -19.38 16.13 0.87
CA PRO A 57 -19.07 17.41 1.53
C PRO A 57 -18.34 17.20 2.86
N ILE A 58 -18.86 16.32 3.72
CA ILE A 58 -18.33 16.10 5.07
C ILE A 58 -16.92 15.49 5.00
N VAL A 59 -16.71 14.49 4.13
CA VAL A 59 -15.38 13.88 4.00
C VAL A 59 -14.40 14.87 3.40
N LYS A 60 -14.79 15.67 2.39
CA LYS A 60 -13.92 16.72 1.87
C LYS A 60 -13.47 17.69 2.97
N GLU A 61 -14.42 18.23 3.74
CA GLU A 61 -14.12 19.16 4.84
C GLU A 61 -13.21 18.51 5.89
N MET A 62 -13.48 17.24 6.24
CA MET A 62 -12.64 16.46 7.15
C MET A 62 -11.20 16.30 6.62
N LEU A 63 -11.03 15.99 5.33
CA LEU A 63 -9.71 15.83 4.72
C LEU A 63 -8.92 17.14 4.68
N CYS A 64 -9.59 18.24 4.31
CA CYS A 64 -8.99 19.58 4.36
C CYS A 64 -8.56 19.93 5.80
N TYR A 65 -9.43 19.68 6.79
CA TYR A 65 -9.11 19.92 8.20
C TYR A 65 -7.85 19.17 8.64
N TYR A 66 -7.76 17.85 8.41
CA TYR A 66 -6.57 17.09 8.81
C TYR A 66 -5.31 17.57 8.11
N ALA A 67 -5.38 17.83 6.80
CA ALA A 67 -4.23 18.33 6.04
C ALA A 67 -3.75 19.70 6.55
N GLU A 68 -4.66 20.61 6.90
CA GLU A 68 -4.33 21.93 7.47
C GLU A 68 -3.70 21.84 8.87
N GLN A 69 -4.04 20.81 9.66
CA GLN A 69 -3.39 20.50 10.94
C GLN A 69 -2.03 19.80 10.76
N GLY A 70 -1.60 19.53 9.53
CA GLY A 70 -0.35 18.82 9.21
C GLY A 70 -0.47 17.29 9.18
N ASP A 71 -1.65 16.73 9.42
CA ASP A 71 -1.92 15.29 9.28
C ASP A 71 -2.29 14.94 7.84
N VAL A 72 -1.29 15.06 6.96
CA VAL A 72 -1.42 14.68 5.54
C VAL A 72 -1.55 13.16 5.35
N GLN A 73 -1.09 12.36 6.33
CA GLN A 73 -1.27 10.91 6.31
C GLN A 73 -2.76 10.54 6.32
N MET A 74 -3.55 11.14 7.21
CA MET A 74 -4.98 10.88 7.28
C MET A 74 -5.67 11.26 5.96
N ALA A 75 -5.33 12.42 5.42
CA ALA A 75 -5.87 12.89 4.15
C ALA A 75 -5.58 11.91 2.99
N VAL A 76 -4.33 11.47 2.85
CA VAL A 76 -3.92 10.53 1.79
C VAL A 76 -4.52 9.13 2.00
N SER A 77 -4.58 8.64 3.23
CA SER A 77 -5.13 7.31 3.54
C SER A 77 -6.59 7.19 3.11
N VAL A 78 -7.39 8.21 3.40
CA VAL A 78 -8.81 8.24 3.00
C VAL A 78 -8.96 8.42 1.49
N LEU A 79 -8.10 9.23 0.84
CA LEU A 79 -8.09 9.34 -0.62
C LEU A 79 -7.84 7.98 -1.29
N ILE A 80 -6.89 7.18 -0.78
CA ILE A 80 -6.61 5.83 -1.28
C ILE A 80 -7.81 4.91 -1.08
N VAL A 81 -8.39 4.88 0.14
CA VAL A 81 -9.49 3.97 0.49
C VAL A 81 -10.78 4.28 -0.26
N LEU A 82 -11.14 5.56 -0.39
CA LEU A 82 -12.38 5.98 -1.04
C LEU A 82 -12.23 6.14 -2.56
N GLY A 83 -11.00 6.35 -3.05
CA GLY A 83 -10.67 6.44 -4.47
C GLY A 83 -11.60 7.37 -5.24
N ASP A 84 -12.17 6.85 -6.34
CA ASP A 84 -13.07 7.60 -7.24
C ASP A 84 -14.30 8.22 -6.58
N ARG A 85 -14.69 7.75 -5.38
CA ARG A 85 -15.87 8.27 -4.65
C ARG A 85 -15.65 9.66 -4.06
N ILE A 86 -14.40 10.03 -3.79
CA ILE A 86 -14.05 11.33 -3.19
C ILE A 86 -13.08 12.13 -4.04
N ARG A 87 -12.29 11.46 -4.90
CA ARG A 87 -11.23 12.10 -5.70
C ARG A 87 -11.72 13.30 -6.49
N LYS A 88 -12.93 13.27 -7.04
CA LYS A 88 -13.48 14.36 -7.87
C LYS A 88 -13.90 15.59 -7.08
N GLU A 89 -14.01 15.49 -5.76
CA GLU A 89 -14.42 16.58 -4.87
C GLU A 89 -13.24 17.47 -4.46
N ILE A 90 -12.01 16.99 -4.64
CA ILE A 90 -10.76 17.68 -4.31
C ILE A 90 -10.01 17.94 -5.62
N ASP A 91 -9.47 19.14 -5.81
CA ASP A 91 -8.71 19.45 -7.02
C ASP A 91 -7.41 18.64 -7.10
N GLU A 92 -6.94 18.38 -8.32
CA GLU A 92 -5.79 17.51 -8.56
C GLU A 92 -4.49 18.06 -7.95
N LEU A 93 -4.30 19.39 -7.92
CA LEU A 93 -3.12 20.03 -7.35
C LEU A 93 -3.06 19.83 -5.83
N THR A 94 -4.18 20.01 -5.14
CA THR A 94 -4.29 19.74 -3.69
C THR A 94 -4.00 18.27 -3.39
N GLN A 95 -4.54 17.35 -4.18
CA GLN A 95 -4.24 15.93 -4.02
C GLN A 95 -2.75 15.65 -4.19
N GLU A 96 -2.15 16.15 -5.28
CA GLU A 96 -0.71 15.99 -5.55
C GLU A 96 0.12 16.53 -4.38
N HIS A 97 -0.20 17.72 -3.89
CA HIS A 97 0.49 18.33 -2.74
C HIS A 97 0.41 17.46 -1.48
N TRP A 98 -0.76 16.90 -1.16
CA TRP A 98 -0.90 16.01 0.01
C TRP A 98 -0.12 14.72 -0.15
N TYR A 99 -0.18 14.08 -1.32
CA TYR A 99 0.59 12.88 -1.62
C TYR A 99 2.10 13.15 -1.53
N MET A 100 2.60 14.22 -2.16
CA MET A 100 4.02 14.58 -2.11
C MET A 100 4.48 14.86 -0.68
N SER A 101 3.67 15.60 0.09
CA SER A 101 3.98 15.91 1.50
C SER A 101 4.05 14.65 2.35
N TYR A 102 3.13 13.69 2.15
CA TYR A 102 3.16 12.43 2.88
C TYR A 102 4.33 11.53 2.45
N ILE A 103 4.61 11.45 1.15
CA ILE A 103 5.76 10.72 0.61
C ILE A 103 7.07 11.28 1.18
N ASP A 104 7.26 12.60 1.16
CA ASP A 104 8.45 13.25 1.74
C ASP A 104 8.58 12.94 3.25
N LEU A 105 7.47 12.94 4.00
CA LEU A 105 7.48 12.55 5.41
C LEU A 105 7.94 11.10 5.60
N LEU A 106 7.37 10.16 4.84
CA LEU A 106 7.76 8.74 4.88
C LEU A 106 9.24 8.56 4.50
N GLN A 107 9.71 9.34 3.53
CA GLN A 107 11.10 9.34 3.11
C GLN A 107 12.04 9.82 4.23
N ARG A 108 11.69 10.91 4.93
CA ARG A 108 12.49 11.40 6.07
C ARG A 108 12.57 10.41 7.24
N PHE A 109 11.58 9.53 7.38
CA PHE A 109 11.57 8.44 8.36
C PHE A 109 12.15 7.12 7.83
N GLU A 110 12.72 7.13 6.62
CA GLU A 110 13.31 5.95 5.97
C GLU A 110 12.31 4.81 5.72
N LEU A 111 11.02 5.12 5.62
CA LEU A 111 9.93 4.17 5.38
C LEU A 111 9.72 3.93 3.87
N TRP A 112 10.77 3.50 3.18
CA TRP A 112 10.81 3.41 1.72
C TRP A 112 9.76 2.47 1.13
N ASN A 113 9.53 1.32 1.78
CA ASN A 113 8.55 0.34 1.31
C ASN A 113 7.13 0.91 1.41
N VAL A 114 6.83 1.62 2.50
CA VAL A 114 5.53 2.28 2.70
C VAL A 114 5.36 3.41 1.70
N SER A 115 6.41 4.22 1.47
CA SER A 115 6.41 5.25 0.44
C SER A 115 6.09 4.67 -0.94
N ASN A 116 6.73 3.57 -1.33
CA ASN A 116 6.47 2.90 -2.61
C ASN A 116 5.05 2.34 -2.70
N GLU A 117 4.51 1.82 -1.59
CA GLU A 117 3.13 1.35 -1.53
C GLU A 117 2.13 2.50 -1.71
N VAL A 118 2.35 3.63 -1.05
CA VAL A 118 1.54 4.86 -1.23
C VAL A 118 1.57 5.33 -2.68
N ILE A 119 2.74 5.35 -3.33
CA ILE A 119 2.86 5.73 -4.74
C ILE A 119 2.06 4.76 -5.62
N LYS A 120 2.18 3.45 -5.37
CA LYS A 120 1.50 2.39 -6.13
C LYS A 120 -0.03 2.44 -5.98
N LEU A 121 -0.51 2.76 -4.78
CA LEU A 121 -1.94 2.86 -4.46
C LEU A 121 -2.54 4.22 -4.85
N SER A 122 -1.71 5.21 -5.17
CA SER A 122 -2.19 6.55 -5.51
C SER A 122 -3.11 6.52 -6.74
N THR A 123 -4.18 7.31 -6.66
CA THR A 123 -5.13 7.49 -7.77
C THR A 123 -4.85 8.74 -8.60
N CYS A 124 -3.74 9.43 -8.30
CA CYS A 124 -3.28 10.66 -8.95
C CYS A 124 -2.16 10.34 -9.94
N GLY A 125 -2.35 10.68 -11.22
CA GLY A 125 -1.40 10.33 -12.28
C GLY A 125 0.01 10.88 -12.06
N ALA A 126 0.13 12.12 -11.57
CA ALA A 126 1.42 12.74 -11.26
C ALA A 126 2.22 11.93 -10.22
N ILE A 127 1.54 11.36 -9.23
CA ILE A 127 2.14 10.54 -8.18
C ILE A 127 2.51 9.16 -8.72
N MET A 128 1.62 8.49 -9.46
CA MET A 128 1.90 7.16 -10.04
C MET A 128 3.16 7.13 -10.90
N CYS A 129 3.46 8.23 -11.60
CA CYS A 129 4.65 8.37 -12.45
C CYS A 129 5.97 8.41 -11.66
N LEU A 130 5.95 8.66 -10.34
CA LEU A 130 7.16 8.65 -9.51
C LEU A 130 7.86 7.28 -9.52
N ASN A 131 7.09 6.19 -9.56
CA ASN A 131 7.63 4.83 -9.70
C ASN A 131 8.24 4.56 -11.10
N GLN A 132 8.07 5.47 -12.06
CA GLN A 132 8.64 5.36 -13.41
C GLN A 132 9.89 6.23 -13.60
N ALA A 133 10.26 7.05 -12.61
CA ALA A 133 11.33 8.05 -12.72
C ALA A 133 12.77 7.52 -12.58
N SER A 134 12.98 6.21 -12.74
CA SER A 134 14.25 5.51 -13.04
C SER A 134 14.95 4.77 -11.89
N THR A 135 15.34 3.53 -12.19
CA THR A 135 16.67 3.00 -11.85
C THR A 135 17.44 2.94 -13.17
N THR A 136 18.37 3.88 -13.41
CA THR A 136 19.25 3.79 -14.59
C THR A 136 20.32 2.75 -14.32
N LEU A 137 20.21 1.59 -14.94
CA LEU A 137 21.21 0.54 -14.82
C LEU A 137 22.37 0.84 -15.79
N HIS A 138 23.50 1.28 -15.25
CA HIS A 138 24.75 1.39 -16.00
C HIS A 138 25.45 0.04 -16.03
N ILE A 139 25.56 -0.55 -17.23
CA ILE A 139 26.18 -1.85 -17.41
C ILE A 139 27.48 -1.66 -18.17
N ASN A 140 28.57 -2.18 -17.61
CA ASN A 140 29.87 -2.18 -18.26
C ASN A 140 30.27 -3.61 -18.62
N CYS A 141 30.97 -3.77 -19.74
CA CYS A 141 31.58 -5.04 -20.11
C CYS A 141 32.57 -5.48 -19.02
N SER A 142 32.47 -6.74 -18.55
CA SER A 142 33.35 -7.28 -17.51
C SER A 142 34.82 -7.27 -17.94
N ASN A 143 35.09 -7.47 -19.23
CA ASN A 143 36.43 -7.55 -19.80
C ASN A 143 37.02 -6.17 -20.13
N CYS A 144 36.37 -5.37 -20.98
CA CYS A 144 36.94 -4.11 -21.48
C CYS A 144 36.52 -2.86 -20.68
N LYS A 145 35.62 -3.00 -19.70
CA LYS A 145 35.07 -1.94 -18.84
C LYS A 145 34.32 -0.81 -19.56
N ARG A 146 34.08 -0.93 -20.88
CA ARG A 146 33.29 0.05 -21.63
C ARG A 146 31.80 -0.10 -21.32
N PRO A 147 31.03 1.02 -21.35
CA PRO A 147 29.58 0.97 -21.18
C PRO A 147 28.93 0.20 -22.34
N MET A 148 28.00 -0.69 -22.01
CA MET A 148 27.25 -1.51 -22.96
C MET A 148 26.16 -0.66 -23.61
N SER A 149 25.90 -0.88 -24.91
CA SER A 149 24.91 -0.09 -25.64
C SER A 149 23.47 -0.48 -25.27
N ASN A 150 22.55 0.48 -25.39
CA ASN A 150 21.13 0.25 -25.09
C ASN A 150 20.40 -0.61 -26.14
N LYS A 151 21.09 -1.05 -27.20
CA LYS A 151 20.53 -1.87 -28.30
C LYS A 151 20.84 -3.36 -28.17
N GLY A 152 21.50 -3.77 -27.09
CA GLY A 152 21.87 -5.15 -26.83
C GLY A 152 23.07 -5.23 -25.89
N TRP A 153 23.07 -6.24 -25.03
CA TRP A 153 24.11 -6.48 -24.04
C TRP A 153 25.33 -7.16 -24.67
N ILE A 154 25.84 -6.56 -25.75
CA ILE A 154 26.99 -7.05 -26.50
C ILE A 154 28.04 -5.94 -26.52
N CYS A 155 29.29 -6.33 -26.29
CA CYS A 155 30.43 -5.45 -26.41
C CYS A 155 30.89 -5.43 -27.87
N ASP A 156 31.02 -4.25 -28.46
CA ASP A 156 31.72 -4.05 -29.74
C ASP A 156 33.23 -4.30 -29.61
#